data_AF-A0A0M2P123-F1
#
_entry.id   AF-A0A0M2P123-F1
#
_cell.length_a   1.000
_cell.length_b   1.000
_cell.length_c   1.000
_cell.angle_alpha   90.00
_cell.angle_beta   90.00
_cell.angle_gamma   90.00
#
_symmetry.space_group_name_H-M   'P 1'
#
loop_
_entity.id
_entity.type
_entity.pdbx_description
1 polymer ?
#
loop_
_entity_poly.entity_id
_entity_poly.type
_entity_poly.pdbx_seq_one_letter_code
_entity_poly.pdbx_strand_id
1 'polypeptide(L)' 'MYSGAGYDAMNFAPICPTSMIFIPCKNGISHSPKESVTDSQIEKGINVMIATTIELAKVDTVLDA' A
#
# COMPACT_ATOMS: atom_id res chain seq x y z
N MET A 1 -10.99 5.92 2.84
CA MET A 1 -11.32 4.53 3.23
C MET A 1 -10.27 4.08 4.20
N TYR A 2 -10.64 3.49 5.33
CA TYR A 2 -9.70 2.92 6.29
C TYR A 2 -9.56 1.42 6.03
N SER A 3 -8.38 0.88 6.26
CA SER A 3 -8.21 -0.57 6.17
C SER A 3 -8.87 -1.26 7.36
N GLY A 4 -9.60 -2.36 7.09
CA GLY A 4 -10.26 -3.16 8.12
C GLY A 4 -9.39 -4.27 8.72
N ALA A 5 -8.20 -4.51 8.17
CA ALA A 5 -7.26 -5.54 8.64
C ALA A 5 -5.98 -4.92 9.23
N GLY A 6 -5.22 -5.73 9.99
CA GLY A 6 -3.90 -5.34 10.49
C GLY A 6 -2.81 -5.48 9.42
N TYR A 7 -1.87 -4.54 9.39
CA TYR A 7 -0.71 -4.55 8.48
C TYR A 7 0.53 -4.06 9.22
N ASP A 8 1.72 -4.47 8.77
CA ASP A 8 2.98 -4.00 9.35
C ASP A 8 3.09 -2.46 9.32
N ALA A 9 2.51 -1.81 8.31
CA ALA A 9 2.41 -0.36 8.19
C ALA A 9 1.83 0.31 9.45
N MET A 10 0.96 -0.37 10.21
CA MET A 10 0.44 0.14 11.47
C MET A 10 1.51 0.26 12.56
N ASN A 11 2.52 -0.62 12.54
CA ASN A 11 3.65 -0.58 13.46
C ASN A 11 4.65 0.51 13.06
N PHE A 12 4.76 0.83 11.76
CA PHE A 12 5.63 1.90 11.26
C PHE A 12 5.02 3.30 11.42
N ALA A 13 3.70 3.42 11.36
CA ALA A 13 3.01 4.72 11.40
C ALA A 13 3.38 5.65 12.58
N PRO A 14 3.68 5.16 13.81
CA PRO A 14 4.14 6.01 14.91
C PRO A 14 5.61 6.46 14.80
N ILE A 15 6.40 5.82 13.93
CA ILE A 15 7.86 5.99 13.83
C ILE A 15 8.23 6.88 12.64
N CYS A 16 7.51 6.77 11.53
CA CYS A 16 7.77 7.56 10.34
C CYS A 16 6.49 7.77 9.49
N PRO A 17 6.47 8.79 8.62
CA PRO A 17 5.38 8.98 7.67
C PRO A 17 5.13 7.71 6.86
N THR A 18 3.93 7.14 7.01
CA THR A 18 3.58 5.83 6.45
C THR A 18 2.21 5.92 5.76
N SER A 19 2.08 5.24 4.62
CA SER A 19 0.81 5.12 3.88
C SER A 19 0.75 3.77 3.16
N MET A 20 -0.42 3.41 2.64
CA MET A 20 -0.66 2.15 1.93
C MET A 20 -1.41 2.39 0.62
N ILE A 21 -1.11 1.57 -0.39
CA ILE A 21 -1.80 1.56 -1.69
C ILE A 21 -2.59 0.26 -1.80
N PHE A 22 -3.91 0.37 -2.02
CA PHE A 22 -4.79 -0.78 -2.19
C PHE A 22 -5.22 -0.96 -3.63
N ILE A 23 -5.25 -2.22 -4.07
CA ILE A 23 -5.91 -2.64 -5.31
C ILE A 23 -7.18 -3.43 -4.96
N PRO A 24 -8.20 -3.42 -5.83
CA PRO A 24 -9.41 -4.20 -5.61
C PRO A 24 -9.13 -5.71 -5.70
N CYS A 25 -9.75 -6.48 -4.80
CA CYS A 25 -9.86 -7.94 -4.90
C CYS A 25 -11.30 -8.33 -5.27
N LYS A 26 -11.47 -9.35 -6.11
CA LYS A 26 -12.79 -9.81 -6.56
C LYS A 26 -13.67 -10.17 -5.35
N ASN A 27 -14.82 -9.50 -5.25
CA ASN A 27 -15.78 -9.65 -4.14
C ASN A 27 -15.19 -9.37 -2.74
N GLY A 28 -14.02 -8.74 -2.64
CA GLY A 28 -13.34 -8.50 -1.35
C GLY A 28 -12.92 -9.77 -0.60
N ILE A 29 -12.83 -10.91 -1.28
CA ILE A 29 -12.43 -12.18 -0.65
C ILE A 29 -10.92 -12.18 -0.40
N SER A 30 -10.51 -12.56 0.81
CA SER A 30 -9.10 -12.79 1.14
C SER A 30 -8.93 -14.02 2.05
N HIS A 31 -7.69 -14.49 2.24
CA HIS A 31 -7.36 -15.71 3.01
C HIS A 31 -8.11 -16.97 2.52
N SER A 32 -8.34 -17.04 1.22
CA SER A 32 -9.10 -18.10 0.58
C SER A 32 -8.50 -18.43 -0.77
N PRO A 33 -8.56 -19.70 -1.24
CA PRO A 33 -8.20 -20.04 -2.62
C PRO A 33 -9.03 -19.30 -3.69
N LYS A 34 -10.13 -18.66 -3.30
CA LYS A 34 -10.97 -17.83 -4.17
C LYS A 34 -10.51 -16.37 -4.25
N GLU A 35 -9.49 -15.96 -3.47
CA GLU A 35 -8.86 -14.66 -3.59
C GLU A 35 -8.34 -14.49 -5.02
N SER A 36 -8.66 -13.36 -5.64
CA SER A 36 -8.38 -13.16 -7.06
C SER A 36 -8.28 -11.69 -7.41
N VAL A 37 -7.19 -11.38 -8.12
CA VAL A 37 -6.88 -10.09 -8.72
C VAL A 37 -6.55 -10.31 -10.19
N THR A 38 -6.70 -9.27 -11.00
CA THR A 38 -6.33 -9.29 -12.42
C THR A 38 -4.97 -8.63 -12.63
N ASP A 39 -4.26 -9.02 -13.68
CA ASP A 39 -2.96 -8.42 -14.04
C ASP A 39 -3.06 -6.89 -14.20
N SER A 40 -4.14 -6.39 -14.80
CA SER A 40 -4.37 -4.95 -14.94
C SER A 40 -4.55 -4.23 -13.59
N GLN A 41 -5.14 -4.88 -12.59
CA GLN A 41 -5.25 -4.30 -11.24
C GLN A 41 -3.89 -4.26 -10.55
N ILE A 42 -3.10 -5.32 -10.68
CA ILE A 42 -1.73 -5.40 -10.16
C ILE A 42 -0.87 -4.30 -10.81
N GLU A 43 -0.88 -4.20 -12.14
CA GLU A 43 -0.12 -3.22 -12.90
C GLU A 43 -0.42 -1.79 -12.44
N LYS A 44 -1.71 -1.44 -12.28
CA LYS A 44 -2.11 -0.13 -11.77
C LYS A 44 -1.58 0.14 -10.37
N GLY A 45 -1.64 -0.85 -9.47
CA GLY A 45 -1.10 -0.73 -8.12
C GLY A 45 0.40 -0.50 -8.11
N ILE A 46 1.13 -1.27 -8.92
CA ILE A 46 2.59 -1.14 -9.06
C ILE A 46 2.97 0.22 -9.66
N ASN A 47 2.27 0.69 -10.68
CA ASN A 47 2.56 1.99 -11.29
C ASN A 47 2.39 3.14 -10.29
N VAL A 48 1.34 3.12 -9.46
CA VAL A 48 1.16 4.10 -8.38
C VAL A 48 2.26 3.98 -7.33
N MET A 49 2.63 2.76 -6.95
CA MET A 49 3.72 2.52 -5.99
C MET A 49 5.06 3.07 -6.48
N ILE A 50 5.42 2.82 -7.74
CA ILE A 50 6.66 3.32 -8.36
C ILE A 50 6.66 4.84 -8.38
N ALA A 51 5.60 5.46 -8.93
CA ALA A 51 5.50 6.91 -9.01
C ALA A 51 5.59 7.57 -7.63
N THR A 52 4.87 7.03 -6.64
CA THR A 52 4.88 7.53 -5.25
C THR A 52 6.26 7.42 -4.63
N THR A 53 6.94 6.27 -4.82
CA THR A 53 8.28 6.04 -4.28
C THR A 53 9.29 7.02 -4.87
N ILE A 54 9.24 7.26 -6.19
CA ILE A 54 10.10 8.23 -6.86
C ILE A 54 9.87 9.64 -6.29
N GLU A 55 8.62 10.06 -6.11
CA GLU A 55 8.36 11.38 -5.55
C GLU A 55 8.83 11.51 -4.10
N LEU A 56 8.58 10.50 -3.26
CA LEU A 56 9.05 10.51 -1.87
C LEU A 56 10.58 10.51 -1.77
N ALA A 57 11.27 9.82 -2.68
CA ALA A 57 12.73 9.78 -2.71
C ALA A 57 13.39 11.12 -3.08
N LYS A 58 12.63 12.07 -3.65
CA LYS A 58 13.14 13.44 -3.93
C LYS A 58 13.08 14.35 -2.72
N VAL A 59 12.39 13.95 -1.66
CA VAL A 59 12.19 14.80 -0.48
C VAL A 59 13.30 14.52 0.53
N ASP A 60 13.98 15.58 1.00
CA ASP A 60 14.89 15.46 2.15
C ASP A 60 14.04 15.12 3.38
N THR A 61 14.08 13.85 3.78
CA THR A 61 13.30 13.38 4.93
C THR A 61 14.09 13.68 6.20
N VAL A 62 13.68 14.71 6.94
CA VAL A 62 14.14 14.91 8.32
C VAL A 62 13.35 13.94 9.20
N LEU A 63 14.04 12.96 9.76
CA LEU A 63 13.48 12.13 10.83
C LEU A 63 13.66 12.91 12.13
N ASP A 64 12.59 13.55 12.60
CA ASP A 64 12.57 14.10 13.96
C ASP A 64 12.63 12.92 14.94
N ALA A 65 13.74 12.84 15.69
CA ALA A 65 14.02 11.80 16.69
C ALA A 65 13.28 12.05 18.01
#